data_AF-A0A1Y2FFG4-F1
#
_entry.id   AF-A0A1Y2FFG4-F1
#
_cell.length_a   1.000
_cell.length_b   1.000
_cell.length_c   1.000
_cell.angle_alpha   90.00
_cell.angle_beta   90.00
_cell.angle_gamma   90.00
#
_symmetry.space_group_name_H-M   'P 1'
#
loop_
_entity.id
_entity.type
_entity.pdbx_description
1 polymer ?
#
loop_
_entity_poly.entity_id
_entity_poly.type
_entity_poly.pdbx_seq_one_letter_code
_entity_poly.pdbx_strand_id
1 'polypeptide(L)'
;MEVDTPTEAQVARPATRIVRVEPDSPFELDQVANSYEGRSKINRLLYIANSAPALAGPALTQALSTIKETTLDVSLYEQAFHLYRQTISAIQAGENTSPLAVAWYESVKGNEVGLDRVWMEAARKEGQSTMDKLEVELKGYSTNLIKESIRMGHRDLARHQYKMGDLQGAIRSYTKSREFCTTSQHVLEMCMGVIEVALEMANYSFVRNYVVKAESALEALNAPAAGAKAKQPVVALPGMVAPAADPVEVAKEKERQSTHERLTVAQGVASLGTGSFERAARAFTGIGKEALESKDGHFIPPADIALYAALTGLATFNRNELKTRLLENADLRPMLDQEPYLRDIIRAFQSNNFKEGLRGLEQHSNRQELDPHLAPHLHALYHMIRSRALLSYFTPFATVSITRMAEAFGWAEDYLLVQVTDLIGRGEMKARVDSQARVLVAKKKDVRQEAFKHALEEGERIQRRALASQLRLKLIQADILVKPPKSSGGQQQQEAF
;
A
#
# COMPACT_ATOMS: atom_id res chain seq x y z
N MET A 1 23.93 46.00 5.64
CA MET A 1 23.25 44.96 6.42
C MET A 1 22.09 44.46 5.58
N GLU A 2 22.43 43.61 4.61
CA GLU A 2 21.44 42.89 3.80
C GLU A 2 21.19 41.56 4.50
N VAL A 3 19.91 41.27 4.70
CA VAL A 3 19.42 40.09 5.41
C VAL A 3 19.14 39.04 4.34
N ASP A 4 20.04 38.07 4.21
CA ASP A 4 19.84 36.89 3.37
C ASP A 4 18.73 36.02 3.97
N THR A 5 17.65 35.85 3.20
CA THR A 5 16.61 34.85 3.44
C THR A 5 17.12 33.48 2.97
N PRO A 6 16.94 32.39 3.76
CA PRO A 6 17.45 31.09 3.39
C PRO A 6 16.60 30.46 2.27
N THR A 7 17.30 30.07 1.19
CA THR A 7 16.79 29.34 0.03
C THR A 7 16.12 28.04 0.44
N GLU A 8 14.95 27.78 -0.14
CA GLU A 8 14.18 26.55 0.03
C GLU A 8 15.06 25.31 -0.15
N ALA A 9 15.12 24.48 0.89
CA ALA A 9 15.78 23.19 0.85
C ALA A 9 15.06 22.30 -0.18
N GLN A 10 15.69 22.11 -1.34
CA GLN A 10 15.33 21.06 -2.28
C GLN A 10 15.37 19.73 -1.55
N VAL A 11 14.19 19.13 -1.35
CA VAL A 11 14.05 17.77 -0.84
C VAL A 11 14.75 16.84 -1.83
N ALA A 12 15.95 16.38 -1.48
CA ALA A 12 16.68 15.41 -2.27
C ALA A 12 15.81 14.15 -2.44
N ARG A 13 15.50 13.80 -3.70
CA ARG A 13 14.85 12.52 -4.01
C ARG A 13 15.78 11.40 -3.54
N PRO A 14 15.29 10.38 -2.80
CA PRO A 14 16.11 9.24 -2.45
C PRO A 14 16.63 8.58 -3.73
N ALA A 15 17.93 8.26 -3.78
CA ALA A 15 18.54 7.59 -4.92
C ALA A 15 17.76 6.31 -5.25
N THR A 16 17.12 6.26 -6.41
CA THR A 16 16.37 5.09 -6.88
C THR A 16 17.36 3.93 -7.04
N ARG A 17 17.08 2.82 -6.35
CA ARG A 17 17.90 1.60 -6.43
C ARG A 17 17.81 1.06 -7.86
N ILE A 18 18.96 0.91 -8.51
CA ILE A 18 19.03 0.37 -9.87
C ILE A 18 18.79 -1.14 -9.82
N VAL A 19 17.74 -1.61 -10.51
CA VAL A 19 17.37 -3.01 -10.67
C VAL A 19 18.03 -3.55 -11.95
N ARG A 20 18.74 -4.66 -11.84
CA ARG A 20 19.37 -5.33 -12.98
C ARG A 20 18.40 -6.38 -13.54
N VAL A 21 17.95 -6.15 -14.76
CA VAL A 21 17.11 -7.10 -15.49
C VAL A 21 17.98 -7.80 -16.52
N GLU A 22 18.24 -9.08 -16.28
CA GLU A 22 18.94 -9.94 -17.22
C GLU A 22 17.97 -10.45 -18.30
N PRO A 23 18.46 -10.82 -19.51
CA PRO A 23 17.61 -11.27 -20.62
C PRO A 23 16.82 -12.55 -20.35
N ASP A 24 17.27 -13.38 -19.42
CA ASP A 24 16.63 -14.63 -18.97
C ASP A 24 15.63 -14.40 -17.82
N SER A 25 15.44 -13.16 -17.39
CA SER A 25 14.48 -12.83 -16.34
C SER A 25 13.05 -13.14 -16.79
N PRO A 26 12.20 -13.71 -15.91
CA PRO A 26 10.79 -13.96 -16.21
C PRO A 26 9.94 -12.67 -16.26
N PHE A 27 10.55 -11.49 -16.18
CA PHE A 27 9.83 -10.22 -16.14
C PHE A 27 9.51 -9.74 -17.56
N GLU A 28 8.21 -9.64 -17.87
CA GLU A 28 7.71 -9.12 -19.12
C GLU A 28 7.06 -7.74 -18.95
N LEU A 29 7.63 -6.72 -19.59
CA LEU A 29 7.15 -5.34 -19.51
C LEU A 29 5.72 -5.20 -20.04
N ASP A 30 5.42 -5.80 -21.20
CA ASP A 30 4.15 -5.63 -21.90
C ASP A 30 2.98 -6.24 -21.13
N GLN A 31 3.18 -7.42 -20.54
CA GLN A 31 2.19 -8.08 -19.70
C GLN A 31 1.81 -7.17 -18.51
N VAL A 32 2.82 -6.57 -17.89
CA VAL A 32 2.61 -5.65 -16.77
C VAL A 32 1.92 -4.37 -17.25
N ALA A 33 2.39 -3.76 -18.33
CA ALA A 33 1.85 -2.50 -18.85
C ALA A 33 0.40 -2.63 -19.32
N ASN A 34 0.00 -3.77 -19.86
CA ASN A 34 -1.36 -4.03 -20.34
C ASN A 34 -2.37 -4.33 -19.23
N SER A 35 -1.90 -4.63 -18.02
CA SER A 35 -2.77 -4.82 -16.85
C SER A 35 -3.24 -3.51 -16.21
N TYR A 36 -2.68 -2.37 -16.64
CA TYR A 36 -3.01 -1.04 -16.14
C TYR A 36 -3.58 -0.15 -17.23
N GLU A 37 -4.36 0.85 -16.82
CA GLU A 37 -4.90 1.88 -17.69
C GLU A 37 -4.62 3.29 -17.15
N GLY A 38 -4.76 4.30 -18.01
CA GLY A 38 -4.66 5.71 -17.63
C GLY A 38 -3.34 6.10 -16.95
N ARG A 39 -3.44 6.90 -15.88
CA ARG A 39 -2.28 7.46 -15.15
C ARG A 39 -1.51 6.42 -14.35
N SER A 40 -2.17 5.40 -13.80
CA SER A 40 -1.48 4.31 -13.09
C SER A 40 -0.49 3.58 -14.01
N LYS A 41 -0.88 3.34 -15.27
CA LYS A 41 0.01 2.77 -16.30
C LYS A 41 1.23 3.66 -16.53
N ILE A 42 1.01 4.96 -16.71
CA ILE A 42 2.08 5.95 -16.95
C ILE A 42 3.05 5.99 -15.77
N ASN A 43 2.54 6.10 -14.54
CA ASN A 43 3.36 6.18 -13.33
C ASN A 43 4.20 4.91 -13.14
N ARG A 44 3.65 3.73 -13.44
CA ARG A 44 4.40 2.47 -13.36
C ARG A 44 5.48 2.36 -14.43
N LEU A 45 5.18 2.73 -15.68
CA LEU A 45 6.16 2.75 -16.76
C LEU A 45 7.31 3.73 -16.48
N LEU A 46 7.00 4.91 -15.94
CA LEU A 46 8.01 5.89 -15.52
C LEU A 46 8.84 5.38 -14.34
N TYR A 47 8.23 4.68 -13.38
CA TYR A 47 8.95 4.05 -12.28
C TYR A 47 9.91 2.97 -12.78
N ILE A 48 9.46 2.10 -13.69
CA ILE A 48 10.29 1.07 -14.32
C ILE A 48 11.45 1.71 -15.08
N ALA A 49 11.19 2.77 -15.86
CA ALA A 49 12.23 3.44 -16.61
C ALA A 49 13.33 4.07 -15.73
N ASN A 50 12.95 4.61 -14.58
CA ASN A 50 13.90 5.17 -13.62
C ASN A 50 14.66 4.10 -12.81
N SER A 51 14.04 2.93 -12.61
CA SER A 51 14.58 1.86 -11.76
C SER A 51 15.40 0.84 -12.55
N ALA A 52 15.05 0.58 -13.80
CA ALA A 52 15.72 -0.39 -14.67
C ALA A 52 16.18 0.26 -15.99
N PRO A 53 17.45 0.71 -16.07
CA PRO A 53 18.03 1.27 -17.29
C PRO A 53 17.95 0.34 -18.51
N ALA A 54 17.95 -0.98 -18.29
CA ALA A 54 17.81 -1.99 -19.34
C ALA A 54 16.45 -1.93 -20.07
N LEU A 55 15.38 -1.55 -19.36
CA LEU A 55 14.00 -1.52 -19.86
C LEU A 55 13.48 -0.08 -20.07
N ALA A 56 14.31 0.93 -19.81
CA ALA A 56 13.89 2.33 -19.86
C ALA A 56 13.38 2.76 -21.23
N GLY A 57 14.07 2.38 -22.31
CA GLY A 57 13.66 2.67 -23.68
C GLY A 57 12.25 2.18 -24.05
N PRO A 58 11.96 0.87 -23.96
CA PRO A 58 10.64 0.36 -24.29
C PRO A 58 9.55 0.89 -23.35
N ALA A 59 9.84 1.04 -22.04
CA ALA A 59 8.90 1.60 -21.08
C ALA A 59 8.53 3.05 -21.38
N LEU A 60 9.52 3.89 -21.71
CA LEU A 60 9.30 5.29 -22.07
C LEU A 60 8.57 5.44 -23.41
N THR A 61 8.81 4.53 -24.35
CA THR A 61 8.11 4.53 -25.65
C THR A 61 6.60 4.33 -25.44
N GLN A 62 6.22 3.34 -24.62
CA GLN A 62 4.82 3.11 -24.25
C GLN A 62 4.25 4.20 -23.35
N ALA A 63 5.07 4.78 -22.45
CA ALA A 63 4.62 5.89 -21.60
C ALA A 63 4.27 7.11 -22.45
N LEU A 64 5.09 7.46 -23.44
CA LEU A 64 4.86 8.59 -24.33
C LEU A 64 3.59 8.42 -25.17
N SER A 65 3.30 7.22 -25.68
CA SER A 65 2.04 6.97 -26.39
C SER A 65 0.84 7.07 -25.46
N THR A 66 0.91 6.41 -24.29
CA THR A 66 -0.17 6.40 -23.29
C THR A 66 -0.48 7.80 -22.77
N ILE A 67 0.53 8.65 -22.54
CA ILE A 67 0.36 10.05 -22.12
C ILE A 67 -0.48 10.82 -23.14
N LYS A 68 -0.19 10.67 -24.44
CA LYS A 68 -0.92 11.35 -25.52
C LYS A 68 -2.36 10.89 -25.67
N GLU A 69 -2.61 9.59 -25.45
CA GLU A 69 -3.94 8.98 -25.59
C GLU A 69 -4.85 9.31 -24.41
N THR A 70 -4.31 9.32 -23.19
CA THR A 70 -5.13 9.33 -21.96
C THR A 70 -5.12 10.66 -21.22
N THR A 71 -4.11 11.51 -21.41
CA THR A 71 -3.91 12.73 -20.61
C THR A 71 -3.78 14.01 -21.45
N LEU A 72 -3.83 15.16 -20.80
CA LEU A 72 -3.49 16.47 -21.37
C LEU A 72 -2.24 17.07 -20.69
N ASP A 73 -1.45 16.20 -20.04
CA ASP A 73 -0.34 16.60 -19.18
C ASP A 73 0.93 16.82 -20.00
N VAL A 74 1.08 18.04 -20.48
CA VAL A 74 2.24 18.42 -21.30
C VAL A 74 3.52 18.42 -20.48
N SER A 75 3.44 18.76 -19.19
CA SER A 75 4.61 18.77 -18.30
C SER A 75 5.19 17.36 -18.12
N LEU A 76 4.31 16.37 -17.96
CA LEU A 76 4.69 14.96 -17.84
C LEU A 76 5.24 14.42 -19.16
N TYR A 77 4.63 14.79 -20.29
CA TYR A 77 5.13 14.43 -21.62
C TYR A 77 6.54 14.96 -21.87
N GLU A 78 6.80 16.24 -21.59
CA GLU A 78 8.11 16.87 -21.73
C GLU A 78 9.17 16.18 -20.85
N GLN A 79 8.83 15.87 -19.60
CA GLN A 79 9.72 15.14 -18.67
C GLN A 79 10.02 13.72 -19.15
N ALA A 80 8.99 12.96 -19.53
CA ALA A 80 9.14 11.61 -20.06
C ALA A 80 9.99 11.59 -21.34
N PHE A 81 9.79 12.58 -22.20
CA PHE A 81 10.55 12.72 -23.44
C PHE A 81 12.01 13.09 -23.21
N HIS A 82 12.28 13.95 -22.22
CA HIS A 82 13.64 14.26 -21.80
C HIS A 82 14.37 13.00 -21.32
N LEU A 83 13.72 12.20 -20.47
CA LEU A 83 14.26 10.90 -20.02
C LEU A 83 14.50 9.95 -21.19
N TYR A 84 13.58 9.89 -22.15
CA TYR A 84 13.73 9.05 -23.35
C TYR A 84 14.97 9.41 -24.16
N ARG A 85 15.19 10.72 -24.40
CA ARG A 85 16.39 11.20 -25.09
C ARG A 85 17.66 10.92 -24.31
N GLN A 86 17.61 11.08 -22.99
CA GLN A 86 18.74 10.76 -22.13
C GLN A 86 19.10 9.27 -22.19
N THR A 87 18.10 8.38 -22.21
CA THR A 87 18.32 6.93 -22.36
C THR A 87 19.00 6.60 -23.70
N ILE A 88 18.54 7.19 -24.81
CA ILE A 88 19.17 7.00 -26.13
C ILE A 88 20.61 7.51 -26.11
N SER A 89 20.84 8.72 -25.60
CA SER A 89 22.18 9.30 -25.52
C SER A 89 23.13 8.44 -24.68
N ALA A 90 22.65 7.87 -23.57
CA ALA A 90 23.45 6.99 -22.71
C ALA A 90 23.83 5.67 -23.43
N ILE A 91 22.93 5.11 -24.25
CA ILE A 91 23.23 3.93 -25.06
C ILE A 91 24.25 4.26 -26.14
N GLN A 92 24.10 5.40 -26.84
CA GLN A 92 25.04 5.87 -27.86
C GLN A 92 26.44 6.16 -27.29
N ALA A 93 26.51 6.72 -26.09
CA ALA A 93 27.77 6.98 -25.38
C ALA A 93 28.42 5.71 -24.81
N GLY A 94 27.74 4.55 -24.87
CA GLY A 94 28.22 3.30 -24.31
C GLY A 94 28.12 3.21 -22.78
N GLU A 95 27.37 4.10 -22.14
CA GLU A 95 27.15 4.10 -20.69
C GLU A 95 26.17 2.99 -20.26
N ASN A 96 25.23 2.63 -21.14
CA ASN A 96 24.31 1.50 -20.94
C ASN A 96 24.56 0.41 -21.97
N THR A 97 25.32 -0.62 -21.56
CA THR A 97 25.69 -1.76 -22.40
C THR A 97 24.80 -2.98 -22.20
N SER A 98 23.63 -2.83 -21.56
CA SER A 98 22.72 -3.96 -21.37
C SER A 98 22.25 -4.51 -22.73
N PRO A 99 22.28 -5.84 -22.95
CA PRO A 99 21.84 -6.44 -24.21
C PRO A 99 20.40 -6.05 -24.59
N LEU A 100 19.50 -5.95 -23.61
CA LEU A 100 18.10 -5.55 -23.82
C LEU A 100 17.99 -4.09 -24.30
N ALA A 101 18.74 -3.19 -23.68
CA ALA A 101 18.73 -1.77 -24.04
C ALA A 101 19.30 -1.55 -25.45
N VAL A 102 20.40 -2.23 -25.78
CA VAL A 102 21.03 -2.14 -27.11
C VAL A 102 20.13 -2.74 -28.19
N ALA A 103 19.53 -3.91 -27.94
CA ALA A 103 18.60 -4.54 -28.87
C ALA A 103 17.37 -3.67 -29.14
N TRP A 104 16.82 -3.05 -28.09
CA TRP A 104 15.74 -2.08 -28.24
C TRP A 104 16.20 -0.87 -29.08
N TYR A 105 17.34 -0.27 -28.76
CA TYR A 105 17.84 0.91 -29.48
C TYR A 105 18.06 0.60 -30.96
N GLU A 106 18.69 -0.52 -31.32
CA GLU A 106 18.87 -0.92 -32.72
C GLU A 106 17.53 -1.11 -33.47
N SER A 107 16.46 -1.53 -32.78
CA SER A 107 15.13 -1.65 -33.42
C SER A 107 14.44 -0.30 -33.68
N VAL A 108 14.76 0.72 -32.89
CA VAL A 108 14.15 2.07 -32.97
C VAL A 108 15.05 3.06 -33.72
N LYS A 109 16.33 2.75 -33.88
CA LYS A 109 17.34 3.60 -34.54
C LYS A 109 16.87 4.07 -35.91
N GLY A 110 16.78 5.39 -36.09
CA GLY A 110 16.28 6.03 -37.31
C GLY A 110 14.76 6.29 -37.34
N ASN A 111 13.99 5.67 -36.45
CA ASN A 111 12.55 5.89 -36.24
C ASN A 111 12.26 6.32 -34.79
N GLU A 112 13.18 7.09 -34.21
CA GLU A 112 13.08 7.57 -32.84
C GLU A 112 11.86 8.46 -32.66
N VAL A 113 11.22 8.37 -31.50
CA VAL A 113 10.09 9.24 -31.17
C VAL A 113 10.61 10.68 -31.12
N GLY A 114 10.04 11.55 -31.96
CA GLY A 114 10.30 12.98 -31.95
C GLY A 114 9.45 13.72 -30.93
N LEU A 115 9.89 14.93 -30.55
CA LEU A 115 9.11 15.80 -29.67
C LEU A 115 7.90 16.34 -30.44
N ASP A 116 6.70 15.93 -30.03
CA ASP A 116 5.47 16.30 -30.71
C ASP A 116 4.95 17.67 -30.24
N ARG A 117 5.46 18.74 -30.87
CA ARG A 117 5.06 20.11 -30.55
C ARG A 117 3.60 20.41 -30.92
N VAL A 118 3.08 19.77 -31.96
CA VAL A 118 1.70 19.96 -32.43
C VAL A 118 0.73 19.45 -31.37
N TRP A 119 0.95 18.25 -30.85
CA TRP A 119 0.14 17.72 -29.76
C TRP A 119 0.27 18.58 -28.50
N MET A 120 1.48 19.01 -28.13
CA MET A 120 1.66 19.83 -26.92
C MET A 120 0.90 21.16 -26.97
N GLU A 121 0.94 21.86 -28.10
CA GLU A 121 0.19 23.11 -28.30
C GLU A 121 -1.33 22.85 -28.30
N ALA A 122 -1.78 21.80 -28.98
CA ALA A 122 -3.19 21.41 -28.99
C ALA A 122 -3.69 21.04 -27.59
N ALA A 123 -2.94 20.23 -26.84
CA ALA A 123 -3.28 19.80 -25.49
C ALA A 123 -3.29 20.97 -24.48
N ARG A 124 -2.33 21.90 -24.55
CA ARG A 124 -2.33 23.13 -23.72
C ARG A 124 -3.56 23.99 -24.02
N LYS A 125 -3.89 24.17 -25.30
CA LYS A 125 -5.05 24.98 -25.72
C LYS A 125 -6.37 24.34 -25.32
N GLU A 126 -6.55 23.04 -25.56
CA GLU A 126 -7.74 22.28 -25.17
C GLU A 126 -7.89 22.23 -23.65
N GLY A 127 -6.78 21.97 -22.95
CA GLY A 127 -6.71 21.93 -21.50
C GLY A 127 -7.16 23.23 -20.86
N GLN A 128 -6.61 24.36 -21.29
CA GLN A 128 -7.00 25.68 -20.78
C GLN A 128 -8.43 26.05 -21.19
N SER A 129 -8.80 25.85 -22.45
CA SER A 129 -10.16 26.17 -22.93
C SER A 129 -11.24 25.41 -22.17
N THR A 130 -10.99 24.14 -21.85
CA THR A 130 -11.93 23.31 -21.08
C THR A 130 -11.94 23.71 -19.61
N MET A 131 -10.79 24.08 -19.04
CA MET A 131 -10.70 24.60 -17.68
C MET A 131 -11.55 25.87 -17.51
N ASP A 132 -11.37 26.85 -18.40
CA ASP A 132 -12.10 28.12 -18.36
C ASP A 132 -13.61 27.91 -18.48
N LYS A 133 -14.04 26.99 -19.36
CA LYS A 133 -15.45 26.62 -19.51
C LYS A 133 -16.04 26.05 -18.22
N LEU A 134 -15.36 25.06 -17.63
CA LEU A 134 -15.81 24.41 -16.39
C LEU A 134 -15.87 25.39 -15.21
N GLU A 135 -14.92 26.33 -15.12
CA GLU A 135 -14.94 27.38 -14.10
C GLU A 135 -16.11 28.36 -14.28
N VAL A 136 -16.41 28.76 -15.52
CA VAL A 136 -17.57 29.61 -15.83
C VAL A 136 -18.88 28.90 -15.50
N GLU A 137 -19.02 27.63 -15.89
CA GLU A 137 -20.19 26.80 -15.57
C GLU A 137 -20.37 26.66 -14.05
N LEU A 138 -19.29 26.35 -13.33
CA LEU A 138 -19.31 26.23 -11.87
C LEU A 138 -19.72 27.53 -11.18
N LYS A 139 -19.28 28.68 -11.71
CA LYS A 139 -19.68 30.00 -11.21
C LYS A 139 -21.15 30.28 -11.48
N GLY A 140 -21.66 29.85 -12.64
CA GLY A 140 -23.09 29.87 -12.98
C GLY A 140 -23.91 29.01 -12.01
N TYR A 141 -23.51 27.76 -11.77
CA TYR A 141 -24.17 26.87 -10.80
C TYR A 141 -24.16 27.44 -9.39
N SER A 142 -23.05 28.08 -8.99
CA SER A 142 -22.90 28.73 -7.68
C SER A 142 -23.86 29.91 -7.53
N THR A 143 -24.09 30.67 -8.60
CA THR A 143 -25.05 31.79 -8.60
C THR A 143 -26.49 31.28 -8.52
N ASN A 144 -26.79 30.15 -9.17
CA ASN A 144 -28.12 29.53 -9.17
C ASN A 144 -28.42 28.73 -7.89
N LEU A 145 -27.44 28.52 -7.00
CA LEU A 145 -27.57 27.83 -5.71
C LEU A 145 -28.09 26.38 -5.79
N ILE A 146 -27.87 25.71 -6.92
CA ILE A 146 -28.26 24.30 -7.10
C ILE A 146 -27.13 23.40 -6.60
N LYS A 147 -27.29 22.83 -5.39
CA LYS A 147 -26.25 22.01 -4.74
C LYS A 147 -25.72 20.87 -5.62
N GLU A 148 -26.60 20.15 -6.32
CA GLU A 148 -26.18 19.01 -7.15
C GLU A 148 -25.34 19.48 -8.35
N SER A 149 -25.73 20.56 -9.02
CA SER A 149 -24.95 21.14 -10.12
C SER A 149 -23.59 21.66 -9.66
N ILE A 150 -23.51 22.28 -8.48
CA ILE A 150 -22.24 22.73 -7.89
C ILE A 150 -21.34 21.53 -7.56
N ARG A 151 -21.91 20.45 -6.99
CA ARG A 151 -21.18 19.21 -6.69
C ARG A 151 -20.62 18.57 -7.96
N MET A 152 -21.46 18.40 -8.98
CA MET A 152 -21.08 17.82 -10.27
C MET A 152 -20.03 18.69 -10.97
N GLY A 153 -20.20 20.02 -10.95
CA GLY A 153 -19.21 20.96 -11.47
C GLY A 153 -17.84 20.82 -10.79
N HIS A 154 -17.79 20.71 -9.46
CA HIS A 154 -16.54 20.46 -8.74
C HIS A 154 -15.91 19.08 -9.08
N ARG A 155 -16.73 18.05 -9.27
CA ARG A 155 -16.26 16.71 -9.67
C ARG A 155 -15.65 16.74 -11.08
N ASP A 156 -16.32 17.36 -12.03
CA ASP A 156 -15.89 17.41 -13.42
C ASP A 156 -14.65 18.31 -13.56
N LEU A 157 -14.59 19.42 -12.82
CA LEU A 157 -13.38 20.24 -12.67
C LEU A 157 -12.20 19.43 -12.09
N ALA A 158 -12.44 18.64 -11.04
CA ALA A 158 -11.40 17.81 -10.43
C ALA A 158 -10.88 16.74 -11.39
N ARG A 159 -11.76 16.09 -12.17
CA ARG A 159 -11.37 15.12 -13.22
C ARG A 159 -10.55 15.77 -14.32
N HIS A 160 -10.89 16.99 -14.73
CA HIS A 160 -10.12 17.73 -15.73
C HIS A 160 -8.75 18.16 -15.20
N GLN A 161 -8.69 18.69 -13.97
CA GLN A 161 -7.43 18.99 -13.26
C GLN A 161 -6.55 17.75 -13.12
N TYR A 162 -7.15 16.61 -12.78
CA TYR A 162 -6.47 15.32 -12.77
C TYR A 162 -5.91 14.97 -14.16
N LYS A 163 -6.69 15.10 -15.24
CA LYS A 163 -6.22 14.85 -16.62
C LYS A 163 -5.05 15.77 -17.02
N MET A 164 -5.07 17.02 -16.57
CA MET A 164 -4.04 18.05 -16.80
C MET A 164 -2.75 17.86 -15.98
N GLY A 165 -2.79 17.09 -14.89
CA GLY A 165 -1.64 16.86 -14.01
C GLY A 165 -1.63 17.69 -12.73
N ASP A 166 -2.63 18.54 -12.51
CA ASP A 166 -2.77 19.27 -11.25
C ASP A 166 -3.45 18.40 -10.19
N LEU A 167 -2.69 17.45 -9.64
CA LEU A 167 -3.17 16.50 -8.62
C LEU A 167 -3.60 17.22 -7.34
N GLN A 168 -2.89 18.27 -6.96
CA GLN A 168 -3.22 19.07 -5.77
C GLN A 168 -4.51 19.87 -5.98
N GLY A 169 -4.70 20.47 -7.16
CA GLY A 169 -5.94 21.12 -7.56
C GLY A 169 -7.11 20.15 -7.56
N ALA A 170 -6.94 18.97 -8.13
CA ALA A 170 -7.97 17.93 -8.16
C ALA A 170 -8.44 17.55 -6.74
N ILE A 171 -7.51 17.34 -5.80
CA ILE A 171 -7.85 17.06 -4.39
C ILE A 171 -8.63 18.23 -3.76
N ARG A 172 -8.21 19.48 -4.01
CA ARG A 172 -8.91 20.67 -3.51
C ARG A 172 -10.33 20.74 -4.05
N SER A 173 -10.52 20.53 -5.35
CA SER A 173 -11.83 20.55 -6.01
C SER A 173 -12.74 19.42 -5.51
N TYR A 174 -12.24 18.19 -5.40
CA TYR A 174 -13.00 17.10 -4.79
C TYR A 174 -13.37 17.39 -3.34
N THR A 175 -12.43 17.87 -2.52
CA THR A 175 -12.70 18.18 -1.11
C THR A 175 -13.68 19.34 -0.96
N LYS A 176 -13.67 20.32 -1.87
CA LYS A 176 -14.64 21.41 -1.88
C LYS A 176 -16.05 20.94 -2.21
N SER A 177 -16.19 19.91 -3.05
CA SER A 177 -17.49 19.29 -3.37
C SER A 177 -18.22 18.75 -2.13
N ARG A 178 -17.49 18.44 -1.04
CA ARG A 178 -18.04 17.94 0.23
C ARG A 178 -19.16 18.80 0.81
N GLU A 179 -19.04 20.13 0.71
CA GLU A 179 -20.02 21.08 1.26
C GLU A 179 -21.39 20.96 0.57
N PHE A 180 -21.43 20.36 -0.62
CA PHE A 180 -22.60 20.21 -1.46
C PHE A 180 -23.13 18.77 -1.51
N CYS A 181 -22.49 17.83 -0.80
CA CYS A 181 -22.99 16.47 -0.64
C CYS A 181 -24.24 16.44 0.25
N THR A 182 -25.32 15.84 -0.24
CA THR A 182 -26.60 15.70 0.48
C THR A 182 -26.93 14.25 0.82
N THR A 183 -26.38 13.29 0.07
CA THR A 183 -26.57 11.86 0.27
C THR A 183 -25.26 11.17 0.63
N SER A 184 -25.32 10.00 1.28
CA SER A 184 -24.12 9.19 1.54
C SER A 184 -23.44 8.72 0.25
N GLN A 185 -24.20 8.57 -0.85
CA GLN A 185 -23.65 8.24 -2.16
C GLN A 185 -22.79 9.38 -2.72
N HIS A 186 -23.19 10.64 -2.51
CA HIS A 186 -22.37 11.79 -2.90
C HIS A 186 -21.04 11.83 -2.14
N VAL A 187 -21.07 11.48 -0.85
CA VAL A 187 -19.86 11.39 -0.02
C VAL A 187 -18.96 10.26 -0.50
N LEU A 188 -19.54 9.10 -0.83
CA LEU A 188 -18.82 7.95 -1.34
C LEU A 188 -18.13 8.25 -2.67
N GLU A 189 -18.83 8.80 -3.66
CA GLU A 189 -18.26 9.19 -4.96
C GLU A 189 -17.09 10.17 -4.81
N MET A 190 -17.27 11.19 -3.95
CA MET A 190 -16.21 12.15 -3.65
C MET A 190 -14.99 11.45 -3.02
N CYS A 191 -15.21 10.61 -2.01
CA CYS A 191 -14.12 9.89 -1.35
C CYS A 191 -13.37 8.98 -2.33
N MET A 192 -14.07 8.30 -3.24
CA MET A 192 -13.44 7.48 -4.28
C MET A 192 -12.55 8.30 -5.20
N GLY A 193 -13.00 9.47 -5.66
CA GLY A 193 -12.18 10.39 -6.47
C GLY A 193 -10.95 10.92 -5.71
N VAL A 194 -11.09 11.22 -4.41
CA VAL A 194 -9.94 11.63 -3.58
C VAL A 194 -8.95 10.48 -3.39
N ILE A 195 -9.44 9.25 -3.16
CA ILE A 195 -8.59 8.06 -2.99
C ILE A 195 -7.79 7.80 -4.26
N GLU A 196 -8.40 7.90 -5.44
CA GLU A 196 -7.72 7.74 -6.74
C GLU A 196 -6.52 8.68 -6.86
N VAL A 197 -6.75 9.98 -6.69
CA VAL A 197 -5.68 11.00 -6.81
C VAL A 197 -4.63 10.83 -5.70
N ALA A 198 -5.04 10.44 -4.49
CA ALA A 198 -4.13 10.24 -3.36
C ALA A 198 -3.23 9.01 -3.51
N LEU A 199 -3.73 7.94 -4.14
CA LEU A 199 -2.94 6.75 -4.47
C LEU A 199 -1.85 7.09 -5.51
N GLU A 200 -2.17 7.90 -6.51
CA GLU A 200 -1.21 8.36 -7.53
C GLU A 200 -0.10 9.24 -6.93
N MET A 201 -0.44 10.02 -5.91
CA MET A 201 0.55 10.81 -5.15
C MET A 201 1.35 9.98 -4.13
N ALA A 202 1.07 8.68 -4.01
CA ALA A 202 1.58 7.81 -2.96
C ALA A 202 1.37 8.36 -1.53
N ASN A 203 0.30 9.14 -1.32
CA ASN A 203 -0.03 9.70 -0.01
C ASN A 203 -0.93 8.75 0.79
N TYR A 204 -0.32 7.67 1.30
CA TYR A 204 -1.02 6.60 2.00
C TYR A 204 -1.77 7.04 3.27
N SER A 205 -1.28 8.09 3.94
CA SER A 205 -1.94 8.65 5.12
C SER A 205 -3.30 9.25 4.77
N PHE A 206 -3.37 9.94 3.63
CA PHE A 206 -4.57 10.57 3.13
C PHE A 206 -5.56 9.53 2.61
N VAL A 207 -5.06 8.51 1.88
CA VAL A 207 -5.86 7.35 1.45
C VAL A 207 -6.55 6.71 2.65
N ARG A 208 -5.81 6.36 3.70
CA ARG A 208 -6.38 5.73 4.91
C ARG A 208 -7.51 6.55 5.51
N ASN A 209 -7.36 7.87 5.59
CA ASN A 209 -8.37 8.75 6.19
C ASN A 209 -9.65 8.82 5.34
N TYR A 210 -9.54 8.80 4.01
CA TYR A 210 -10.71 8.84 3.12
C TYR A 210 -11.36 7.48 2.92
N VAL A 211 -10.61 6.38 3.04
CA VAL A 211 -11.18 5.02 3.09
C VAL A 211 -12.12 4.88 4.28
N VAL A 212 -11.71 5.28 5.49
CA VAL A 212 -12.58 5.21 6.68
C VAL A 212 -13.86 6.06 6.50
N LYS A 213 -13.75 7.22 5.86
CA LYS A 213 -14.92 8.06 5.54
C LYS A 213 -15.83 7.41 4.50
N ALA A 214 -15.25 6.77 3.49
CA ALA A 214 -15.99 6.06 2.44
C ALA A 214 -16.70 4.82 2.99
N GLU A 215 -16.04 4.04 3.85
CA GLU A 215 -16.63 2.90 4.55
C GLU A 215 -17.83 3.33 5.39
N SER A 216 -17.70 4.40 6.17
CA SER A 216 -18.82 4.96 6.95
C SER A 216 -19.98 5.43 6.06
N ALA A 217 -19.68 6.04 4.91
CA ALA A 217 -20.71 6.45 3.94
C ALA A 217 -21.40 5.23 3.30
N LEU A 218 -20.65 4.18 2.99
CA LEU A 218 -21.16 2.92 2.44
C LEU A 218 -22.04 2.18 3.45
N GLU A 219 -21.64 2.14 4.72
CA GLU A 219 -22.47 1.60 5.81
C GLU A 219 -23.77 2.39 5.98
N ALA A 220 -23.71 3.73 5.86
CA ALA A 220 -24.90 4.57 5.94
C ALA A 220 -25.89 4.34 4.76
N LEU A 221 -25.40 3.91 3.59
CA LEU A 221 -26.27 3.46 2.48
C LEU A 221 -26.95 2.12 2.78
N ASN A 222 -26.36 1.31 3.67
CA ASN A 222 -26.84 -0.02 4.04
C ASN A 222 -27.80 -0.02 5.22
N ALA A 223 -27.82 1.06 6.00
CA ALA A 223 -28.75 1.19 7.12
C ALA A 223 -30.19 1.10 6.58
N PRO A 224 -31.06 0.23 7.14
CA PRO A 224 -32.45 0.19 6.74
C PRO A 224 -33.05 1.58 6.97
N ALA A 225 -33.69 2.13 5.94
CA ALA A 225 -34.33 3.44 6.03
C ALA A 225 -35.18 3.50 7.31
N ALA A 226 -34.94 4.49 8.16
CA ALA A 226 -35.72 4.70 9.37
C ALA A 226 -37.20 4.90 8.97
N GLY A 227 -37.99 3.82 9.05
CA GLY A 227 -39.38 3.78 8.57
C GLY A 227 -39.75 2.58 7.70
N ALA A 228 -38.80 1.75 7.26
CA ALA A 228 -39.13 0.48 6.58
C ALA A 228 -39.74 -0.49 7.61
N LYS A 229 -41.07 -0.66 7.58
CA LYS A 229 -41.74 -1.75 8.29
C LYS A 229 -41.04 -3.05 7.92
N ALA A 230 -40.52 -3.77 8.92
CA ALA A 230 -39.95 -5.09 8.72
C ALA A 230 -40.93 -5.93 7.89
N LYS A 231 -40.56 -6.27 6.64
CA LYS A 231 -41.29 -7.28 5.89
C LYS A 231 -41.26 -8.53 6.77
N GLN A 232 -42.45 -9.02 7.15
CA GLN A 232 -42.59 -10.22 7.98
C GLN A 232 -41.72 -11.33 7.38
N PRO A 233 -41.00 -12.11 8.21
CA PRO A 233 -40.27 -13.26 7.70
C PRO A 233 -41.27 -14.17 7.01
N VAL A 234 -41.11 -14.34 5.69
CA VAL A 234 -41.88 -15.32 4.93
C VAL A 234 -41.53 -16.68 5.53
N VAL A 235 -42.49 -17.29 6.21
CA VAL A 235 -42.34 -18.64 6.79
C VAL A 235 -42.06 -19.58 5.63
N ALA A 236 -40.81 -20.00 5.49
CA ALA A 236 -40.40 -20.96 4.49
C ALA A 236 -40.95 -22.34 4.90
N LEU A 237 -42.10 -22.72 4.34
CA LEU A 237 -42.55 -24.11 4.39
C LEU A 237 -41.60 -24.99 3.53
N PRO A 238 -41.31 -26.23 3.95
CA PRO A 238 -40.46 -27.14 3.17
C PRO A 238 -41.08 -27.39 1.79
N GLY A 239 -40.39 -27.01 0.72
CA GLY A 239 -40.80 -27.27 -0.67
C GLY A 239 -41.11 -26.04 -1.53
N MET A 240 -41.08 -24.82 -0.99
CA MET A 240 -41.22 -23.60 -1.80
C MET A 240 -39.84 -23.04 -2.15
N VAL A 241 -39.55 -22.94 -3.45
CA VAL A 241 -38.38 -22.21 -3.98
C VAL A 241 -38.50 -20.76 -3.51
N ALA A 242 -37.44 -20.23 -2.87
CA ALA A 242 -37.41 -18.83 -2.45
C ALA A 242 -37.81 -17.91 -3.63
N PRO A 243 -38.62 -16.86 -3.41
CA PRO A 243 -38.92 -15.92 -4.48
C PRO A 243 -37.60 -15.38 -5.02
N ALA A 244 -37.39 -15.47 -6.34
CA ALA A 244 -36.20 -14.93 -6.99
C ALA A 244 -36.09 -13.46 -6.61
N ALA A 245 -34.93 -13.06 -6.06
CA ALA A 245 -34.66 -11.67 -5.74
C ALA A 245 -34.81 -10.81 -7.00
N ASP A 246 -35.37 -9.61 -6.86
CA ASP A 246 -35.57 -8.71 -8.00
C ASP A 246 -34.21 -8.44 -8.68
N PRO A 247 -34.09 -8.63 -10.02
CA PRO A 247 -32.82 -8.47 -10.72
C PRO A 247 -32.12 -7.12 -10.50
N VAL A 248 -32.91 -6.08 -10.22
CA VAL A 248 -32.42 -4.72 -9.92
C VAL A 248 -31.77 -4.64 -8.53
N GLU A 249 -32.31 -5.34 -7.53
CA GLU A 249 -31.71 -5.38 -6.19
C GLU A 249 -30.41 -6.19 -6.20
N VAL A 250 -30.36 -7.29 -6.96
CA VAL A 250 -29.14 -8.09 -7.16
C VAL A 250 -28.04 -7.28 -7.84
N ALA A 251 -28.38 -6.47 -8.86
CA ALA A 251 -27.40 -5.61 -9.53
C ALA A 251 -26.84 -4.51 -8.61
N LYS A 252 -27.68 -3.88 -7.79
CA LYS A 252 -27.25 -2.88 -6.80
C LYS A 252 -26.37 -3.47 -5.71
N GLU A 253 -26.71 -4.68 -5.26
CA GLU A 253 -25.93 -5.43 -4.28
C GLU A 253 -24.52 -5.74 -4.81
N LYS A 254 -24.41 -6.16 -6.08
CA LYS A 254 -23.14 -6.41 -6.76
C LYS A 254 -22.29 -5.13 -6.91
N GLU A 255 -22.90 -4.02 -7.31
CA GLU A 255 -22.20 -2.72 -7.40
C GLU A 255 -21.67 -2.27 -6.03
N ARG A 256 -22.45 -2.52 -4.98
CA ARG A 256 -22.07 -2.23 -3.60
C ARG A 256 -20.88 -3.07 -3.14
N GLN A 257 -20.94 -4.39 -3.36
CA GLN A 257 -19.86 -5.31 -3.00
C GLN A 257 -18.58 -4.97 -3.76
N SER A 258 -18.68 -4.68 -5.06
CA SER A 258 -17.55 -4.16 -5.85
C SER A 258 -16.96 -2.88 -5.25
N THR A 259 -17.80 -1.95 -4.80
CA THR A 259 -17.31 -0.71 -4.16
C THR A 259 -16.63 -0.98 -2.82
N HIS A 260 -17.19 -1.88 -2.01
CA HIS A 260 -16.57 -2.31 -0.75
C HIS A 260 -15.19 -2.93 -0.98
N GLU A 261 -15.06 -3.80 -1.97
CA GLU A 261 -13.80 -4.45 -2.31
C GLU A 261 -12.76 -3.43 -2.82
N ARG A 262 -13.16 -2.45 -3.65
CA ARG A 262 -12.28 -1.35 -4.07
C ARG A 262 -11.74 -0.56 -2.88
N LEU A 263 -12.56 -0.29 -1.87
CA LEU A 263 -12.13 0.36 -0.63
C LEU A 263 -11.17 -0.52 0.17
N THR A 264 -11.43 -1.82 0.25
CA THR A 264 -10.54 -2.79 0.90
C THR A 264 -9.17 -2.87 0.21
N VAL A 265 -9.12 -2.82 -1.13
CA VAL A 265 -7.85 -2.73 -1.88
C VAL A 265 -7.10 -1.45 -1.50
N ALA A 266 -7.77 -0.29 -1.56
CA ALA A 266 -7.16 0.98 -1.18
C ALA A 266 -6.66 0.98 0.28
N GLN A 267 -7.41 0.35 1.19
CA GLN A 267 -7.01 0.16 2.59
C GLN A 267 -5.75 -0.70 2.72
N GLY A 268 -5.68 -1.80 1.97
CA GLY A 268 -4.54 -2.71 1.94
C GLY A 268 -3.27 -2.00 1.47
N VAL A 269 -3.38 -1.20 0.41
CA VAL A 269 -2.26 -0.42 -0.16
C VAL A 269 -1.83 0.69 0.79
N ALA A 270 -2.77 1.39 1.42
CA ALA A 270 -2.45 2.38 2.43
C ALA A 270 -1.75 1.74 3.66
N SER A 271 -2.15 0.53 4.03
CA SER A 271 -1.53 -0.23 5.12
C SER A 271 -0.13 -0.72 4.73
N LEU A 272 0.07 -1.13 3.48
CA LEU A 272 1.38 -1.49 2.93
C LEU A 272 2.32 -0.28 2.96
N GLY A 273 1.87 0.85 2.42
CA GLY A 273 2.60 2.11 2.35
C GLY A 273 2.98 2.71 3.71
N THR A 274 2.22 2.38 4.76
CA THR A 274 2.54 2.77 6.15
C THR A 274 3.38 1.74 6.91
N GLY A 275 3.81 0.65 6.26
CA GLY A 275 4.60 -0.44 6.86
C GLY A 275 3.80 -1.37 7.78
N SER A 276 2.47 -1.24 7.83
CA SER A 276 1.59 -2.09 8.62
C SER A 276 1.23 -3.39 7.88
N PHE A 277 2.23 -4.25 7.67
CA PHE A 277 2.12 -5.43 6.82
C PHE A 277 1.02 -6.43 7.25
N GLU A 278 0.78 -6.59 8.56
CA GLU A 278 -0.24 -7.53 9.03
C GLU A 278 -1.66 -7.08 8.65
N ARG A 279 -1.93 -5.77 8.77
CA ARG A 279 -3.21 -5.19 8.35
C ARG A 279 -3.37 -5.28 6.83
N ALA A 280 -2.29 -5.02 6.09
CA ALA A 280 -2.26 -5.16 4.64
C ALA A 280 -2.58 -6.59 4.21
N ALA A 281 -1.92 -7.60 4.81
CA ALA A 281 -2.16 -9.01 4.50
C ALA A 281 -3.62 -9.43 4.74
N ARG A 282 -4.22 -8.97 5.85
CA ARG A 282 -5.62 -9.26 6.16
C ARG A 282 -6.58 -8.57 5.20
N ALA A 283 -6.28 -7.33 4.78
CA ALA A 283 -7.08 -6.61 3.79
C ALA A 283 -7.02 -7.31 2.43
N PHE A 284 -5.82 -7.62 1.92
CA PHE A 284 -5.68 -8.26 0.61
C PHE A 284 -6.24 -9.69 0.55
N THR A 285 -6.22 -10.43 1.66
CA THR A 285 -6.86 -11.76 1.73
C THR A 285 -8.37 -11.72 1.97
N GLY A 286 -8.93 -10.55 2.31
CA GLY A 286 -10.37 -10.35 2.50
C GLY A 286 -11.10 -9.89 1.24
N ILE A 287 -10.42 -9.80 0.10
CA ILE A 287 -11.01 -9.37 -1.17
C ILE A 287 -11.77 -10.54 -1.80
N GLY A 288 -13.04 -10.30 -2.15
CA GLY A 288 -13.90 -11.27 -2.82
C GLY A 288 -13.69 -11.32 -4.35
N LYS A 289 -14.52 -12.11 -5.04
CA LYS A 289 -14.41 -12.35 -6.49
C LYS A 289 -14.90 -11.18 -7.35
N GLU A 290 -15.75 -10.31 -6.82
CA GLU A 290 -16.34 -9.22 -7.60
C GLU A 290 -15.29 -8.15 -7.97
N ALA A 291 -14.14 -8.19 -7.30
CA ALA A 291 -12.99 -7.37 -7.56
C ALA A 291 -12.34 -7.70 -8.91
N LEU A 292 -12.59 -8.89 -9.45
CA LEU A 292 -12.10 -9.29 -10.77
C LEU A 292 -12.99 -8.77 -11.92
N GLU A 293 -14.24 -8.39 -11.63
CA GLU A 293 -15.28 -8.13 -12.66
C GLU A 293 -15.72 -6.66 -12.75
N SER A 294 -15.19 -5.76 -11.91
CA SER A 294 -15.62 -4.37 -11.89
C SER A 294 -15.26 -3.65 -13.20
N LYS A 295 -16.28 -3.07 -13.84
CA LYS A 295 -16.18 -2.34 -15.12
C LYS A 295 -15.34 -1.07 -15.04
N ASP A 296 -15.18 -0.50 -13.84
CA ASP A 296 -14.47 0.77 -13.62
C ASP A 296 -12.95 0.60 -13.42
N GLY A 297 -12.42 -0.62 -13.51
CA GLY A 297 -11.04 -0.91 -13.17
C GLY A 297 -10.78 -0.75 -11.66
N HIS A 298 -10.03 -1.67 -11.08
CA HIS A 298 -9.51 -1.47 -9.72
C HIS A 298 -8.32 -0.51 -9.77
N PHE A 299 -8.05 0.19 -8.67
CA PHE A 299 -6.85 1.03 -8.55
C PHE A 299 -5.57 0.25 -8.88
N ILE A 300 -5.58 -1.05 -8.62
CA ILE A 300 -4.50 -2.00 -8.84
C ILE A 300 -5.10 -3.28 -9.47
N PRO A 301 -4.44 -3.87 -10.47
CA PRO A 301 -4.91 -5.08 -11.12
C PRO A 301 -4.86 -6.31 -10.20
N PRO A 302 -5.68 -7.34 -10.50
CA PRO A 302 -5.77 -8.54 -9.68
C PRO A 302 -4.43 -9.29 -9.48
N ALA A 303 -3.55 -9.31 -10.49
CA ALA A 303 -2.23 -9.91 -10.39
C ALA A 303 -1.36 -9.27 -9.29
N ASP A 304 -1.39 -7.95 -9.17
CA ASP A 304 -0.62 -7.22 -8.16
C ASP A 304 -1.27 -7.33 -6.77
N ILE A 305 -2.60 -7.45 -6.69
CA ILE A 305 -3.29 -7.80 -5.43
C ILE A 305 -2.81 -9.17 -4.93
N ALA A 306 -2.71 -10.17 -5.81
CA ALA A 306 -2.20 -11.50 -5.46
C ALA A 306 -0.73 -11.43 -4.99
N LEU A 307 0.11 -10.63 -5.66
CA LEU A 307 1.49 -10.40 -5.25
C LEU A 307 1.59 -9.77 -3.85
N TYR A 308 0.81 -8.73 -3.60
CA TYR A 308 0.78 -8.06 -2.29
C TYR A 308 0.26 -8.99 -1.20
N ALA A 309 -0.81 -9.75 -1.46
CA ALA A 309 -1.36 -10.74 -0.55
C ALA A 309 -0.33 -11.83 -0.21
N ALA A 310 0.38 -12.36 -1.22
CA ALA A 310 1.36 -13.42 -1.05
C ALA A 310 2.55 -12.95 -0.20
N LEU A 311 3.16 -11.80 -0.51
CA LEU A 311 4.35 -11.32 0.20
C LEU A 311 4.04 -10.83 1.63
N THR A 312 2.99 -10.03 1.78
CA THR A 312 2.57 -9.59 3.13
C THR A 312 2.07 -10.76 3.97
N GLY A 313 1.40 -11.74 3.35
CA GLY A 313 0.99 -12.98 3.98
C GLY A 313 2.17 -13.83 4.43
N LEU A 314 3.18 -14.06 3.58
CA LEU A 314 4.40 -14.80 3.94
C LEU A 314 5.16 -14.14 5.10
N ALA A 315 5.17 -12.80 5.17
CA ALA A 315 5.80 -12.06 6.26
C ALA A 315 5.03 -12.17 7.58
N THR A 316 3.69 -12.25 7.54
CA THR A 316 2.84 -11.97 8.72
C THR A 316 1.96 -13.13 9.20
N PHE A 317 1.58 -14.05 8.32
CA PHE A 317 0.67 -15.16 8.65
C PHE A 317 1.39 -16.39 9.19
N ASN A 318 0.76 -17.05 10.16
CA ASN A 318 1.23 -18.34 10.66
C ASN A 318 0.94 -19.46 9.66
N ARG A 319 1.50 -20.66 9.90
CA ARG A 319 1.36 -21.80 8.99
C ARG A 319 -0.10 -22.16 8.68
N ASN A 320 -1.01 -22.00 9.64
CA ASN A 320 -2.43 -22.31 9.46
C ASN A 320 -3.14 -21.21 8.64
N GLU A 321 -2.81 -19.95 8.91
CA GLU A 321 -3.32 -18.80 8.16
C GLU A 321 -2.83 -18.80 6.70
N LEU A 322 -1.59 -19.18 6.43
CA LEU A 322 -1.09 -19.35 5.06
C LEU A 322 -1.91 -20.39 4.29
N LYS A 323 -2.31 -21.49 4.94
CA LYS A 323 -3.14 -22.52 4.33
C LYS A 323 -4.57 -22.01 4.10
N THR A 324 -5.22 -21.52 5.15
CA THR A 324 -6.64 -21.15 5.13
C THR A 324 -6.93 -19.88 4.34
N ARG A 325 -6.10 -18.83 4.48
CA ARG A 325 -6.34 -17.51 3.88
C ARG A 325 -5.72 -17.31 2.49
N LEU A 326 -4.65 -18.02 2.14
CA LEU A 326 -4.02 -17.91 0.83
C LEU A 326 -4.32 -19.11 -0.08
N LEU A 327 -4.07 -20.34 0.38
CA LEU A 327 -4.17 -21.52 -0.49
C LEU A 327 -5.61 -22.05 -0.66
N GLU A 328 -6.40 -22.05 0.41
CA GLU A 328 -7.78 -22.57 0.43
C GLU A 328 -8.83 -21.50 0.18
N ASN A 329 -8.43 -20.23 0.13
CA ASN A 329 -9.34 -19.12 -0.12
C ASN A 329 -9.85 -19.16 -1.57
N ALA A 330 -11.15 -19.39 -1.72
CA ALA A 330 -11.80 -19.51 -3.02
C ALA A 330 -11.83 -18.19 -3.80
N ASP A 331 -11.72 -17.06 -3.11
CA ASP A 331 -11.85 -15.72 -3.70
C ASP A 331 -10.50 -15.19 -4.18
N LEU A 332 -9.41 -15.51 -3.47
CA LEU A 332 -8.05 -15.15 -3.86
C LEU A 332 -7.48 -16.08 -4.95
N ARG A 333 -8.01 -17.31 -5.06
CA ARG A 333 -7.51 -18.31 -6.00
C ARG A 333 -7.46 -17.84 -7.45
N PRO A 334 -8.51 -17.22 -8.04
CA PRO A 334 -8.45 -16.71 -9.41
C PRO A 334 -7.39 -15.62 -9.60
N MET A 335 -7.12 -14.80 -8.58
CA MET A 335 -6.06 -13.79 -8.64
C MET A 335 -4.67 -14.45 -8.60
N LEU A 336 -4.48 -15.45 -7.75
CA LEU A 336 -3.23 -16.23 -7.66
C LEU A 336 -2.98 -17.10 -8.91
N ASP A 337 -4.02 -17.46 -9.64
CA ASP A 337 -3.90 -18.23 -10.88
C ASP A 337 -3.32 -17.37 -12.03
N GLN A 338 -3.37 -16.03 -11.94
CA GLN A 338 -2.67 -15.13 -12.87
C GLN A 338 -1.14 -15.17 -12.70
N GLU A 339 -0.66 -15.47 -11.49
CA GLU A 339 0.76 -15.49 -11.13
C GLU A 339 1.12 -16.80 -10.38
N PRO A 340 1.19 -17.94 -11.10
CA PRO A 340 1.22 -19.27 -10.50
C PRO A 340 2.44 -19.55 -9.62
N TYR A 341 3.58 -18.89 -9.90
CA TYR A 341 4.81 -19.05 -9.12
C TYR A 341 4.62 -18.67 -7.64
N LEU A 342 3.70 -17.74 -7.33
CA LEU A 342 3.39 -17.35 -5.95
C LEU A 342 2.81 -18.52 -5.17
N ARG A 343 2.00 -19.37 -5.80
CA ARG A 343 1.39 -20.55 -5.16
C ARG A 343 2.46 -21.57 -4.78
N ASP A 344 3.44 -21.77 -5.64
CA ASP A 344 4.54 -22.71 -5.40
C ASP A 344 5.43 -22.22 -4.27
N ILE A 345 5.73 -20.92 -4.22
CA ILE A 345 6.44 -20.29 -3.09
C ILE A 345 5.64 -20.51 -1.80
N ILE A 346 4.35 -20.17 -1.76
CA ILE A 346 3.53 -20.32 -0.55
C ILE A 346 3.47 -21.79 -0.09
N ARG A 347 3.36 -22.75 -1.02
CA ARG A 347 3.39 -24.19 -0.73
C ARG A 347 4.75 -24.64 -0.19
N ALA A 348 5.85 -24.10 -0.71
CA ALA A 348 7.19 -24.39 -0.21
C ALA A 348 7.34 -23.94 1.26
N PHE A 349 6.90 -22.72 1.60
CA PHE A 349 6.88 -22.24 3.00
C PHE A 349 5.94 -23.06 3.89
N GLN A 350 4.77 -23.48 3.38
CA GLN A 350 3.80 -24.28 4.15
C GLN A 350 4.29 -25.72 4.43
N SER A 351 5.09 -26.28 3.53
CA SER A 351 5.73 -27.60 3.66
C SER A 351 7.09 -27.57 4.37
N ASN A 352 7.53 -26.39 4.86
CA ASN A 352 8.86 -26.14 5.45
C ASN A 352 10.05 -26.37 4.49
N ASN A 353 9.82 -26.36 3.18
CA ASN A 353 10.89 -26.37 2.19
C ASN A 353 11.36 -24.93 1.91
N PHE A 354 12.11 -24.37 2.85
CA PHE A 354 12.51 -22.95 2.81
C PHE A 354 13.50 -22.63 1.69
N LYS A 355 14.40 -23.56 1.35
CA LYS A 355 15.35 -23.41 0.23
C LYS A 355 14.64 -23.12 -1.09
N GLU A 356 13.63 -23.91 -1.44
CA GLU A 356 12.86 -23.72 -2.68
C GLU A 356 12.03 -22.44 -2.64
N GLY A 357 11.40 -22.14 -1.50
CA GLY A 357 10.62 -20.91 -1.33
C GLY A 357 11.46 -19.64 -1.47
N LEU A 358 12.66 -19.62 -0.86
CA LEU A 358 13.59 -18.49 -0.96
C LEU A 358 14.16 -18.34 -2.37
N ARG A 359 14.50 -19.46 -3.03
CA ARG A 359 14.95 -19.46 -4.43
C ARG A 359 13.88 -18.90 -5.36
N GLY A 360 12.62 -19.30 -5.17
CA GLY A 360 11.50 -18.75 -5.95
C GLY A 360 11.30 -17.25 -5.75
N LEU A 361 11.47 -16.75 -4.52
CA LEU A 361 11.42 -15.31 -4.24
C LEU A 361 12.55 -14.53 -4.94
N GLU A 362 13.77 -15.09 -4.97
CA GLU A 362 14.92 -14.48 -5.64
C GLU A 362 14.79 -14.50 -7.16
N GLN A 363 14.28 -15.60 -7.74
CA GLN A 363 14.07 -15.73 -9.19
C GLN A 363 13.07 -14.68 -9.74
N HIS A 364 12.03 -14.36 -8.98
CA HIS A 364 11.02 -13.36 -9.35
C HIS A 364 11.24 -12.01 -8.66
N SER A 365 12.46 -11.72 -8.19
CA SER A 365 12.78 -10.46 -7.50
C SER A 365 12.55 -9.23 -8.38
N ASN A 366 12.85 -9.30 -9.68
CA ASN A 366 12.65 -8.18 -10.62
C ASN A 366 11.19 -7.71 -10.68
N ARG A 367 10.22 -8.64 -10.68
CA ARG A 367 8.78 -8.30 -10.66
C ARG A 367 8.39 -7.54 -9.39
N GLN A 368 9.04 -7.86 -8.27
CA GLN A 368 8.78 -7.28 -6.95
C GLN A 368 9.49 -5.94 -6.75
N GLU A 369 10.71 -5.78 -7.29
CA GLU A 369 11.50 -4.54 -7.21
C GLU A 369 11.01 -3.46 -8.18
N LEU A 370 10.37 -3.85 -9.28
CA LEU A 370 9.81 -2.92 -10.28
C LEU A 370 8.37 -2.49 -9.99
N ASP A 371 7.86 -2.80 -8.81
CA ASP A 371 6.56 -2.34 -8.33
C ASP A 371 6.70 -1.04 -7.49
N PRO A 372 6.00 0.06 -7.83
CA PRO A 372 6.13 1.34 -7.12
C PRO A 372 5.69 1.31 -5.64
N HIS A 373 4.67 0.52 -5.31
CA HIS A 373 4.09 0.46 -3.96
C HIS A 373 4.86 -0.51 -3.06
N LEU A 374 5.42 -1.58 -3.63
CA LEU A 374 6.07 -2.66 -2.91
C LEU A 374 7.58 -2.45 -2.74
N ALA A 375 8.26 -1.89 -3.75
CA ALA A 375 9.72 -1.77 -3.75
C ALA A 375 10.31 -1.05 -2.52
N PRO A 376 9.72 0.04 -1.99
CA PRO A 376 10.22 0.69 -0.77
C PRO A 376 10.19 -0.23 0.46
N HIS A 377 9.30 -1.22 0.48
CA HIS A 377 9.06 -2.11 1.61
C HIS A 377 9.69 -3.49 1.44
N LEU A 378 10.20 -3.82 0.26
CA LEU A 378 10.66 -5.16 -0.10
C LEU A 378 11.78 -5.67 0.83
N HIS A 379 12.72 -4.80 1.20
CA HIS A 379 13.79 -5.15 2.14
C HIS A 379 13.25 -5.57 3.51
N ALA A 380 12.29 -4.81 4.05
CA ALA A 380 11.65 -5.13 5.32
C ALA A 380 10.83 -6.44 5.23
N LEU A 381 10.10 -6.63 4.13
CA LEU A 381 9.33 -7.86 3.88
C LEU A 381 10.23 -9.09 3.79
N TYR A 382 11.32 -9.04 3.01
CA TYR A 382 12.26 -10.17 2.94
C TYR A 382 12.93 -10.47 4.26
N HIS A 383 13.30 -9.44 5.03
CA HIS A 383 13.81 -9.65 6.38
C HIS A 383 12.78 -10.40 7.23
N MET A 384 11.52 -9.94 7.27
CA MET A 384 10.46 -10.59 8.06
C MET A 384 10.19 -12.03 7.60
N ILE A 385 10.15 -12.28 6.29
CA ILE A 385 9.95 -13.63 5.72
C ILE A 385 11.08 -14.56 6.18
N ARG A 386 12.34 -14.13 6.07
CA ARG A 386 13.52 -14.89 6.50
C ARG A 386 13.49 -15.16 8.01
N SER A 387 13.25 -14.12 8.82
CA SER A 387 13.12 -14.23 10.28
C SER A 387 12.06 -15.25 10.68
N ARG A 388 10.88 -15.18 10.06
CA ARG A 388 9.76 -16.07 10.36
C ARG A 388 10.03 -17.51 9.91
N ALA A 389 10.67 -17.69 8.76
CA ALA A 389 11.08 -19.01 8.30
C ALA A 389 12.04 -19.68 9.28
N LEU A 390 13.04 -18.94 9.77
CA LEU A 390 13.99 -19.42 10.79
C LEU A 390 13.27 -19.81 12.09
N LEU A 391 12.32 -18.99 12.55
CA LEU A 391 11.50 -19.30 13.73
C LEU A 391 10.62 -20.54 13.52
N SER A 392 9.96 -20.65 12.36
CA SER A 392 9.10 -21.78 12.01
C SER A 392 9.89 -23.09 11.94
N TYR A 393 11.10 -23.06 11.38
CA TYR A 393 12.00 -24.20 11.34
C TYR A 393 12.46 -24.61 12.74
N PHE A 394 12.82 -23.64 13.59
CA PHE A 394 13.40 -23.92 14.91
C PHE A 394 12.39 -24.35 15.98
N THR A 395 11.15 -23.85 15.93
CA THR A 395 10.09 -24.08 16.93
C THR A 395 9.91 -25.55 17.38
N PRO A 396 9.89 -26.57 16.50
CA PRO A 396 9.71 -27.96 16.93
C PRO A 396 10.96 -28.61 17.56
N PHE A 397 12.12 -27.96 17.53
CA PHE A 397 13.38 -28.58 17.96
C PHE A 397 13.91 -28.03 19.28
N ALA A 398 14.43 -28.91 20.13
CA ALA A 398 15.17 -28.51 21.33
C ALA A 398 16.63 -28.15 21.02
N THR A 399 17.24 -28.85 20.08
CA THR A 399 18.61 -28.61 19.60
C THR A 399 18.66 -28.87 18.11
N VAL A 400 19.35 -27.99 17.36
CA VAL A 400 19.49 -28.08 15.90
C VAL A 400 20.96 -27.90 15.52
N SER A 401 21.46 -28.74 14.62
CA SER A 401 22.80 -28.54 14.02
C SER A 401 22.78 -27.38 13.03
N ILE A 402 23.75 -26.48 13.13
CA ILE A 402 23.86 -25.29 12.27
C ILE A 402 24.02 -25.71 10.80
N THR A 403 24.83 -26.74 10.52
CA THR A 403 25.05 -27.26 9.16
C THR A 403 23.76 -27.73 8.52
N ARG A 404 22.96 -28.55 9.21
CA ARG A 404 21.66 -29.04 8.69
C ARG A 404 20.66 -27.91 8.47
N MET A 405 20.66 -26.92 9.35
CA MET A 405 19.82 -25.75 9.21
C MET A 405 20.28 -24.89 8.02
N ALA A 406 21.58 -24.72 7.80
CA ALA A 406 22.11 -23.99 6.66
C ALA A 406 21.74 -24.66 5.33
N GLU A 407 21.87 -25.99 5.25
CA GLU A 407 21.45 -26.79 4.10
C GLU A 407 19.95 -26.68 3.80
N ALA A 408 19.10 -26.68 4.83
CA ALA A 408 17.65 -26.57 4.68
C ALA A 408 17.19 -25.21 4.13
N PHE A 409 18.00 -24.15 4.33
CA PHE A 409 17.75 -22.81 3.80
C PHE A 409 18.54 -22.51 2.54
N GLY A 410 19.54 -23.34 2.19
CA GLY A 410 20.46 -23.09 1.09
C GLY A 410 21.43 -21.94 1.34
N TRP A 411 21.79 -21.68 2.60
CA TRP A 411 22.69 -20.60 2.99
C TRP A 411 24.07 -21.11 3.39
N ALA A 412 25.06 -20.21 3.35
CA ALA A 412 26.34 -20.45 4.01
C ALA A 412 26.16 -20.43 5.53
N GLU A 413 26.92 -21.25 6.26
CA GLU A 413 26.84 -21.33 7.72
C GLU A 413 27.09 -19.98 8.40
N ASP A 414 28.06 -19.21 7.89
CA ASP A 414 28.41 -17.91 8.44
C ASP A 414 27.26 -16.90 8.29
N TYR A 415 26.57 -16.92 7.15
CA TYR A 415 25.41 -16.07 6.92
C TYR A 415 24.25 -16.46 7.84
N LEU A 416 23.97 -17.76 7.99
CA LEU A 416 22.95 -18.24 8.92
C LEU A 416 23.24 -17.80 10.36
N LEU A 417 24.49 -17.90 10.80
CA LEU A 417 24.93 -17.48 12.13
C LEU A 417 24.67 -16.00 12.39
N VAL A 418 24.95 -15.12 11.43
CA VAL A 418 24.64 -13.68 11.55
C VAL A 418 23.14 -13.46 11.69
N GLN A 419 22.32 -14.13 10.88
CA GLN A 419 20.85 -13.97 10.94
C GLN A 419 20.26 -14.50 12.25
N VAL A 420 20.73 -15.66 12.73
CA VAL A 420 20.26 -16.26 13.98
C VAL A 420 20.70 -15.44 15.19
N THR A 421 21.94 -14.92 15.20
CA THR A 421 22.42 -14.08 16.30
C THR A 421 21.69 -12.75 16.38
N ASP A 422 21.35 -12.13 15.24
CA ASP A 422 20.49 -10.94 15.19
C ASP A 422 19.09 -11.23 15.78
N LEU A 423 18.46 -12.35 15.43
CA LEU A 423 17.16 -12.76 16.01
C LEU A 423 17.20 -13.02 17.51
N ILE A 424 18.30 -13.61 18.01
CA ILE A 424 18.52 -13.80 19.45
C ILE A 424 18.74 -12.45 20.14
N GLY A 425 19.51 -11.56 19.51
CA GLY A 425 19.78 -10.21 20.02
C GLY A 425 18.51 -9.36 20.16
N ARG A 426 17.59 -9.46 19.20
CA ARG A 426 16.25 -8.83 19.25
C ARG A 426 15.28 -9.50 20.20
N GLY A 427 15.62 -10.70 20.71
CA GLY A 427 14.78 -11.46 21.63
C GLY A 427 13.62 -12.21 20.99
N GLU A 428 13.52 -12.23 19.65
CA GLU A 428 12.50 -12.97 18.91
C GLU A 428 12.74 -14.48 18.97
N MET A 429 14.01 -14.90 18.93
CA MET A 429 14.41 -16.31 19.04
C MET A 429 15.00 -16.62 20.42
N LYS A 430 14.32 -17.47 21.20
CA LYS A 430 14.78 -17.93 22.52
C LYS A 430 15.75 -19.10 22.40
N ALA A 431 16.95 -18.85 21.87
CA ALA A 431 17.97 -19.86 21.69
C ALA A 431 19.36 -19.38 22.18
N ARG A 432 20.30 -20.32 22.28
CA ARG A 432 21.73 -20.07 22.49
C ARG A 432 22.52 -20.79 21.41
N VAL A 433 23.51 -20.10 20.85
CA VAL A 433 24.46 -20.68 19.89
C VAL A 433 25.61 -21.30 20.67
N ASP A 434 25.83 -22.60 20.49
CA ASP A 434 27.05 -23.29 20.93
C ASP A 434 28.01 -23.35 19.75
N SER A 435 29.05 -22.51 19.79
CA SER A 435 30.04 -22.41 18.71
C SER A 435 31.00 -23.59 18.65
N GLN A 436 31.23 -24.28 19.77
CA GLN A 436 32.14 -25.43 19.82
C GLN A 436 31.47 -26.66 19.22
N ALA A 437 30.23 -26.94 19.64
CA ALA A 437 29.46 -28.06 19.13
C ALA A 437 28.73 -27.77 17.81
N ARG A 438 28.77 -26.51 17.32
CA ARG A 438 28.07 -26.05 16.11
C ARG A 438 26.57 -26.38 16.14
N VAL A 439 25.94 -26.14 17.29
CA VAL A 439 24.51 -26.39 17.51
C VAL A 439 23.79 -25.17 18.08
N LEU A 440 22.53 -25.02 17.71
CA LEU A 440 21.60 -24.06 18.28
C LEU A 440 20.73 -24.78 19.31
N VAL A 441 20.80 -24.34 20.57
CA VAL A 441 20.08 -24.95 21.70
C VAL A 441 18.95 -24.03 22.13
N ALA A 442 17.73 -24.56 22.19
CA ALA A 442 16.56 -23.82 22.67
C ALA A 442 16.68 -23.55 24.17
N LYS A 443 16.46 -22.29 24.57
CA LYS A 443 16.47 -21.91 25.98
C LYS A 443 15.15 -22.37 26.61
N LYS A 444 15.13 -23.58 27.19
CA LYS A 444 14.03 -23.99 28.07
C LYS A 444 13.95 -23.04 29.26
N LYS A 445 12.86 -22.26 29.32
CA LYS A 445 12.49 -21.53 30.53
C LYS A 445 11.64 -22.46 31.38
N ASP A 446 12.06 -22.67 32.63
CA ASP A 446 11.22 -23.34 33.61
C ASP A 446 10.13 -22.35 34.06
N VAL A 447 8.88 -22.66 33.68
CA VAL A 447 7.69 -21.83 33.99
C VAL A 447 7.58 -21.59 35.50
N ARG A 448 7.98 -22.57 36.31
CA ARG A 448 7.93 -22.46 37.76
C ARG A 448 8.92 -21.41 38.26
N GLN A 449 10.16 -21.46 37.80
CA GLN A 449 11.20 -20.49 38.20
C GLN A 449 10.86 -19.06 37.76
N GLU A 450 10.30 -18.88 36.56
CA GLU A 450 9.87 -17.56 36.08
C GLU A 450 8.70 -17.01 36.90
N ALA A 451 7.71 -17.86 37.24
CA ALA A 451 6.61 -17.48 38.11
C ALA A 451 7.09 -17.06 39.51
N PHE A 452 8.03 -17.81 40.11
CA PHE A 452 8.63 -17.43 41.39
C PHE A 452 9.37 -16.10 41.31
N LYS A 453 10.18 -15.90 40.26
CA LYS A 453 10.93 -14.67 40.08
C LYS A 453 10.00 -13.45 39.90
N HIS A 454 8.97 -13.59 39.07
CA HIS A 454 7.98 -12.54 38.85
C HIS A 454 7.19 -12.23 40.13
N ALA A 455 6.80 -13.25 40.90
CA ALA A 455 6.10 -13.06 42.18
C ALA A 455 6.97 -12.31 43.21
N LEU A 456 8.28 -12.60 43.27
CA LEU A 456 9.24 -11.88 44.10
C LEU A 456 9.40 -10.41 43.66
N GLU A 457 9.61 -10.17 42.38
CA GLU A 457 9.77 -8.82 41.82
C GLU A 457 8.50 -7.97 42.06
N GLU A 458 7.31 -8.55 41.84
CA GLU A 458 6.04 -7.86 42.09
C GLU A 458 5.80 -7.64 43.59
N GLY A 459 6.19 -8.60 44.44
CA GLY A 459 6.15 -8.46 45.90
C GLY A 459 7.01 -7.29 46.40
N GLU A 460 8.24 -7.18 45.91
CA GLU A 460 9.12 -6.04 46.21
C GLU A 460 8.52 -4.72 45.71
N ARG A 461 7.94 -4.72 44.50
CA ARG A 461 7.30 -3.53 43.92
C ARG A 461 6.13 -3.04 44.77
N ILE A 462 5.30 -3.97 45.26
CA ILE A 462 4.18 -3.67 46.16
C ILE A 462 4.70 -3.13 47.49
N GLN A 463 5.74 -3.75 48.08
CA GLN A 463 6.33 -3.29 49.33
C GLN A 463 6.88 -1.86 49.21
N ARG A 464 7.63 -1.56 48.14
CA ARG A 464 8.15 -0.21 47.87
C ARG A 464 7.02 0.80 47.70
N ARG A 465 5.94 0.44 46.99
CA ARG A 465 4.75 1.30 46.85
C ARG A 465 4.05 1.55 48.19
N ALA A 466 3.90 0.52 49.02
CA ALA A 466 3.28 0.65 50.33
C ALA A 466 4.08 1.59 51.24
N LEU A 467 5.41 1.43 51.28
CA LEU A 467 6.31 2.31 52.02
C LEU A 467 6.26 3.75 51.51
N ALA A 468 6.27 3.95 50.19
CA ALA A 468 6.16 5.28 49.58
C ALA A 468 4.81 5.95 49.93
N SER A 469 3.71 5.21 49.89
CA SER A 469 2.38 5.70 50.27
C SER A 469 2.31 6.04 51.76
N GLN A 470 2.89 5.20 52.63
CA GLN A 470 2.93 5.44 54.07
C GLN A 470 3.79 6.68 54.41
N LEU A 471 4.94 6.84 53.74
CA LEU A 471 5.78 8.03 53.86
C LEU A 471 5.01 9.28 53.42
N ARG A 472 4.31 9.22 52.28
CA ARG A 472 3.49 10.32 51.80
C ARG A 472 2.38 10.69 52.79
N LEU A 473 1.72 9.71 53.39
CA LEU A 473 0.71 9.95 54.43
C LEU A 473 1.31 10.65 55.65
N LYS A 474 2.50 10.23 56.10
CA LYS A 474 3.20 10.86 57.22
C LYS A 474 3.64 12.30 56.90
N LEU A 475 4.10 12.57 55.68
CA LEU A 475 4.44 13.92 55.23
C LEU A 475 3.22 14.84 55.21
N ILE A 476 2.06 14.33 54.78
CA ILE A 476 0.77 15.06 54.83
C ILE A 476 0.37 15.35 56.29
N GLN A 477 0.49 14.36 57.18
CA GLN A 477 0.18 14.53 58.61
C GLN A 477 1.10 15.55 59.31
N ALA A 478 2.35 15.65 58.86
CA ALA A 478 3.32 16.63 59.34
C ALA A 478 3.22 17.99 58.62
N ASP A 479 2.20 18.20 57.78
CA ASP A 479 1.94 19.41 56.98
C ASP A 479 3.10 19.81 56.04
N ILE A 480 3.94 18.83 55.65
CA ILE A 480 5.05 19.00 54.69
C ILE A 480 4.48 18.81 53.28
N LEU A 481 3.75 19.81 52.80
CA LEU A 481 3.07 19.80 51.51
C LEU A 481 3.72 20.80 50.55
N VAL A 482 4.09 20.33 49.36
CA VAL A 482 4.46 21.23 48.26
C VAL A 482 3.16 21.83 47.71
N LYS A 483 2.90 23.10 48.03
CA LYS A 483 1.76 23.82 47.43
C LYS A 483 2.00 23.95 45.93
N PRO A 484 1.01 23.64 45.07
CA PRO A 484 1.15 23.87 43.65
C PRO A 484 1.47 25.35 43.41
N PRO A 485 2.33 25.68 42.44
CA PRO A 485 2.61 27.06 42.11
C PRO A 485 1.27 27.73 41.76
N LYS A 486 0.98 28.87 42.39
CA LYS A 486 -0.19 29.69 42.02
C LYS A 486 -0.08 29.96 40.53
N SER A 487 -1.01 29.43 39.72
CA SER A 487 -1.11 29.88 38.34
C SER A 487 -1.39 31.38 38.39
N SER A 488 -0.48 32.15 37.81
CA SER A 488 -0.69 33.55 37.49
C SER A 488 -1.72 33.63 36.36
N GLY A 489 -2.99 33.42 36.71
CA GLY A 489 -4.16 33.72 35.89
C GLY A 489 -5.03 34.66 36.70
N GLY A 490 -4.76 35.96 36.59
CA GLY A 490 -5.45 36.99 37.36
C GLY A 490 -5.03 38.41 37.00
N GLN A 491 -5.24 38.81 35.74
CA GLN A 491 -5.62 40.19 35.43
C GLN A 491 -7.01 40.12 34.79
N GLN A 492 -8.02 40.41 35.61
CA GLN A 492 -8.92 41.55 35.45
C GLN A 492 -9.93 41.37 34.30
N GLN A 493 -11.12 40.91 34.69
CA GLN A 493 -12.35 41.58 34.28
C GLN A 493 -13.25 41.65 35.51
N GLN A 494 -13.41 42.87 36.02
CA GLN A 494 -14.33 43.24 37.08
C GLN A 494 -15.22 44.33 36.50
N GLU A 495 -16.54 44.11 36.58
CA GLU A 495 -17.64 45.10 36.54
C GLU A 495 -17.91 45.80 35.18
N ALA A 496 -19.13 46.06 34.71
CA ALA A 496 -20.45 46.18 35.34
C ALA A 496 -21.60 46.01 34.30
N PHE A 497 -22.79 45.69 34.82
CA PHE A 497 -24.14 45.64 34.23
C PHE A 497 -24.55 44.45 33.35
#